data_AF-A0A7C0V030-F1
#
_entry.id   AF-A0A7C0V030-F1
#
_cell.length_a   1.000
_cell.length_b   1.000
_cell.length_c   1.000
_cell.angle_alpha   90.00
_cell.angle_beta   90.00
_cell.angle_gamma   90.00
#
_symmetry.space_group_name_H-M   'P 1'
#
loop_
_entity.id
_entity.type
_entity.pdbx_description
1 polymer ?
#
loop_
_entity_poly.entity_id
_entity_poly.type
_entity_poly.pdbx_seq_one_letter_code
_entity_poly.pdbx_strand_id
1 'polypeptide(L)'
;MAEGFRRHEVELVRLREDMKRGFELVNRHISALGARWGLMAEEAFREGLRGVLEKELGLKVERWTAYDERGRVYGYPSEVEVDVVVRDNKVMLIEISSHVRASDVSHFKRKAELYEEKTGRKPSRLMIVTPFIEEKAVEASKELGIEVYTKI
;
A
#
# COMPACT_ATOMS: atom_id res chain seq x y z
N MET A 1 -23.24 44.33 32.43
CA MET A 1 -22.41 43.13 32.70
C MET A 1 -22.89 41.89 31.96
N ALA A 2 -24.15 41.45 32.11
CA ALA A 2 -24.67 40.21 31.50
C ALA A 2 -24.61 40.14 29.95
N GLU A 3 -24.69 41.26 29.26
CA GLU A 3 -24.69 41.32 27.78
C GLU A 3 -23.29 41.15 27.18
N GLY A 4 -22.25 41.64 27.87
CA GLY A 4 -20.84 41.42 27.49
C GLY A 4 -20.44 39.95 27.61
N PHE A 5 -20.88 39.26 28.66
CA PHE A 5 -20.67 37.82 28.82
C PHE A 5 -21.35 37.00 27.71
N ARG A 6 -22.59 37.34 27.35
CA ARG A 6 -23.29 36.69 26.22
C ARG A 6 -22.58 36.91 24.89
N ARG A 7 -22.07 38.11 24.63
CA ARG A 7 -21.29 38.39 23.41
C ARG A 7 -19.99 37.58 23.38
N HIS A 8 -19.29 37.47 24.50
CA HIS A 8 -18.08 36.65 24.59
C HIS A 8 -18.37 35.16 24.42
N GLU A 9 -19.48 34.65 24.95
CA GLU A 9 -19.88 33.25 24.78
C GLU A 9 -20.17 32.92 23.30
N VAL A 10 -20.88 33.81 22.59
CA VAL A 10 -21.13 33.67 21.16
C VAL A 10 -19.82 33.71 20.35
N GLU A 11 -18.90 34.63 20.67
CA GLU A 11 -17.59 34.69 20.03
C GLU A 11 -16.73 33.46 20.32
N LEU A 12 -16.78 32.89 21.53
CA LEU A 12 -16.07 31.65 21.88
C LEU A 12 -16.61 30.44 21.11
N VAL A 13 -17.93 30.34 20.94
CA VAL A 13 -18.54 29.28 20.13
C VAL A 13 -18.09 29.40 18.67
N ARG A 14 -18.16 30.61 18.10
CA ARG A 14 -17.70 30.88 16.72
C ARG A 14 -16.22 30.55 16.54
N LEU A 15 -15.37 30.99 17.47
CA LEU A 15 -13.94 30.68 17.43
C LEU A 15 -13.70 29.16 17.48
N ARG A 16 -14.43 28.43 18.32
CA ARG A 16 -14.32 26.96 18.39
C ARG A 16 -14.75 26.30 17.07
N GLU A 17 -15.81 26.78 16.43
CA GLU A 17 -16.28 26.29 15.14
C GLU A 17 -15.28 26.60 14.01
N ASP A 18 -14.72 27.81 14.01
CA ASP A 18 -13.66 28.21 13.07
C ASP A 18 -12.41 27.36 13.25
N MET A 19 -12.00 27.10 14.50
CA MET A 19 -10.86 26.23 14.80
C MET A 19 -11.11 24.79 14.33
N LYS A 20 -12.29 24.22 14.58
CA LYS A 20 -12.64 22.87 14.08
C LYS A 20 -12.54 22.79 12.57
N ARG A 21 -13.14 23.75 11.86
CA ARG A 21 -13.06 23.84 10.39
C ARG A 21 -11.63 24.01 9.89
N GLY A 22 -10.84 24.84 10.58
CA GLY A 22 -9.43 25.03 10.30
C GLY A 22 -8.61 23.74 10.46
N PHE A 23 -8.80 23.00 11.56
CA PHE A 23 -8.12 21.73 11.80
C PHE A 23 -8.55 20.64 10.81
N GLU A 24 -9.82 20.57 10.43
CA GLU A 24 -10.29 19.65 9.39
C GLU A 24 -9.64 19.96 8.03
N LEU A 25 -9.48 21.23 7.68
CA LEU A 25 -8.79 21.64 6.46
C LEU A 25 -7.30 21.27 6.50
N VAL A 26 -6.61 21.56 7.61
CA VAL A 26 -5.21 21.18 7.81
C VAL A 26 -5.04 19.66 7.74
N ASN A 27 -5.90 18.89 8.41
CA ASN A 27 -5.83 17.43 8.39
C ASN A 27 -6.00 16.88 6.97
N ARG A 28 -6.95 17.41 6.19
CA ARG A 28 -7.12 17.02 4.77
C ARG A 28 -5.86 17.30 3.95
N HIS A 29 -5.23 18.47 4.12
CA HIS A 29 -4.00 18.81 3.41
C HIS A 29 -2.83 17.91 3.82
N ILE A 30 -2.66 17.63 5.11
CA ILE A 30 -1.62 16.74 5.61
C ILE A 30 -1.84 15.31 5.09
N SER A 31 -3.07 14.79 5.13
CA SER A 31 -3.38 13.46 4.57
C SER A 31 -3.07 13.39 3.07
N ALA A 32 -3.42 14.44 2.31
CA ALA A 32 -3.13 14.50 0.87
C ALA A 32 -1.62 14.54 0.59
N LEU A 33 -0.85 15.30 1.37
CA LEU A 33 0.61 15.33 1.27
C LEU A 33 1.23 13.98 1.62
N GLY A 34 0.77 13.35 2.71
CA GLY A 34 1.22 12.03 3.13
C GLY A 34 0.97 10.96 2.07
N ALA A 35 -0.21 10.96 1.44
CA ALA A 35 -0.54 10.03 0.36
C ALA A 35 0.37 10.21 -0.86
N ARG A 36 0.60 11.47 -1.29
CA ARG A 36 1.50 11.77 -2.42
C ARG A 36 2.93 11.35 -2.12
N TRP A 37 3.41 11.63 -0.90
CA TRP A 37 4.75 11.23 -0.49
C TRP A 37 4.90 9.72 -0.43
N GLY A 38 3.87 9.00 0.05
CA GLY A 38 3.82 7.54 0.05
C GLY A 38 3.99 6.95 -1.35
N LEU A 39 3.22 7.43 -2.33
CA LEU A 39 3.32 6.99 -3.73
C LEU A 39 4.71 7.27 -4.33
N MET A 40 5.25 8.47 -4.10
CA MET A 40 6.59 8.84 -4.59
C MET A 40 7.69 7.99 -3.95
N ALA A 41 7.56 7.67 -2.66
CA ALA A 41 8.51 6.83 -1.95
C ALA A 41 8.46 5.37 -2.44
N GLU A 42 7.26 4.83 -2.66
CA GLU A 42 7.05 3.50 -3.24
C GLU A 42 7.66 3.42 -4.66
N GLU A 43 7.42 4.41 -5.50
CA GLU A 43 7.98 4.49 -6.86
C GLU A 43 9.51 4.58 -6.82
N ALA A 44 10.08 5.46 -5.99
CA ALA A 44 11.53 5.57 -5.84
C ALA A 44 12.16 4.26 -5.34
N PHE A 45 11.51 3.56 -4.40
CA PHE A 45 11.97 2.27 -3.91
C PHE A 45 11.91 1.19 -5.00
N ARG A 46 10.82 1.15 -5.79
CA ARG A 46 10.66 0.23 -6.92
C ARG A 46 11.73 0.46 -7.98
N GLU A 47 11.97 1.70 -8.39
CA GLU A 47 12.99 2.03 -9.38
C GLU A 47 14.41 1.75 -8.86
N GLY A 48 14.66 2.03 -7.57
CA GLY A 48 15.92 1.67 -6.91
C GLY A 48 16.17 0.17 -6.90
N LEU A 49 15.16 -0.62 -6.52
CA LEU A 49 15.22 -2.08 -6.52
C LEU A 49 15.44 -2.61 -7.95
N ARG A 50 14.68 -2.12 -8.93
CA ARG A 50 14.87 -2.48 -10.35
C ARG A 50 16.30 -2.19 -10.80
N GLY A 51 16.80 -1.00 -10.51
CA GLY A 51 18.16 -0.59 -10.87
C GLY A 51 19.23 -1.55 -10.33
N VAL A 52 19.14 -1.93 -9.06
CA VAL A 52 20.10 -2.88 -8.45
C VAL A 52 19.93 -4.29 -9.01
N LEU A 53 18.70 -4.79 -9.07
CA LEU A 53 18.43 -6.17 -9.51
C LEU A 53 18.78 -6.38 -10.98
N GLU A 54 18.48 -5.42 -11.86
CA GLU A 54 18.77 -5.53 -13.30
C GLU A 54 20.25 -5.26 -13.61
N LYS A 55 20.83 -4.17 -13.10
CA LYS A 55 22.17 -3.74 -13.50
C LYS A 55 23.29 -4.50 -12.81
N GLU A 56 23.13 -4.79 -11.53
CA GLU A 56 24.20 -5.42 -10.72
C GLU A 56 24.05 -6.94 -10.67
N LEU A 57 22.82 -7.46 -10.72
CA LEU A 57 22.53 -8.88 -10.51
C LEU A 57 21.98 -9.60 -11.76
N GLY A 58 21.71 -8.88 -12.85
CA GLY A 58 21.20 -9.44 -14.10
C GLY A 58 19.82 -10.11 -13.99
N LEU A 59 19.03 -9.75 -12.97
CA LEU A 59 17.68 -10.28 -12.79
C LEU A 59 16.70 -9.43 -13.59
N LYS A 60 15.64 -10.03 -14.12
CA LYS A 60 14.59 -9.28 -14.83
C LYS A 60 13.50 -8.88 -13.85
N VAL A 61 13.18 -7.58 -13.79
CA VAL A 61 12.06 -7.07 -12.98
C VAL A 61 11.00 -6.51 -13.91
N GLU A 62 9.82 -7.12 -13.92
CA GLU A 62 8.73 -6.75 -14.80
C GLU A 62 7.48 -6.39 -13.99
N ARG A 63 6.79 -5.33 -14.40
CA ARG A 63 5.43 -5.06 -13.91
C ARG A 63 4.47 -5.94 -14.68
N TRP A 64 3.78 -6.85 -14.01
CA TRP A 64 2.74 -7.67 -14.62
C TRP A 64 1.37 -7.07 -14.31
N THR A 65 0.57 -6.90 -15.35
CA THR A 65 -0.80 -6.40 -15.29
C THR A 65 -1.75 -7.37 -15.96
N ALA A 66 -2.89 -7.65 -15.33
CA ALA A 66 -3.96 -8.43 -15.93
C ALA A 66 -5.33 -7.96 -15.45
N TYR A 67 -6.34 -8.11 -16.29
CA TYR A 67 -7.73 -7.87 -15.89
C TYR A 67 -8.29 -9.14 -15.23
N ASP A 68 -8.83 -9.00 -14.02
CA ASP A 68 -9.54 -10.05 -13.29
C ASP A 68 -11.03 -9.94 -13.60
N GLU A 69 -11.50 -10.71 -14.57
CA GLU A 69 -12.89 -10.67 -15.03
C GLU A 69 -13.89 -11.16 -13.96
N ARG A 70 -13.43 -11.98 -13.01
CA ARG A 70 -14.27 -12.63 -12.00
C ARG A 70 -14.25 -11.89 -10.66
N GLY A 71 -13.40 -10.89 -10.51
CA GLY A 71 -13.23 -10.15 -9.26
C GLY A 71 -12.73 -11.01 -8.11
N ARG A 72 -11.87 -12.00 -8.38
CA ARG A 72 -11.26 -12.84 -7.34
C ARG A 72 -10.43 -12.01 -6.37
N VAL A 73 -9.65 -11.05 -6.85
CA VAL A 73 -8.71 -10.29 -6.03
C VAL A 73 -9.44 -9.26 -5.17
N TYR A 74 -10.28 -8.40 -5.75
CA TYR A 74 -10.91 -7.29 -5.03
C TYR A 74 -12.42 -7.44 -4.81
N GLY A 75 -13.03 -8.54 -5.25
CA GLY A 75 -14.47 -8.77 -5.15
C GLY A 75 -15.29 -8.19 -6.30
N TYR A 76 -14.66 -7.56 -7.29
CA TYR A 76 -15.30 -7.02 -8.50
C TYR A 76 -14.31 -6.99 -9.68
N PRO A 77 -14.79 -6.99 -10.94
CA PRO A 77 -13.91 -6.98 -12.11
C PRO A 77 -13.01 -5.75 -12.14
N SER A 78 -11.71 -5.96 -12.26
CA SER A 78 -10.71 -4.89 -12.06
C SER A 78 -9.35 -5.25 -12.64
N GLU A 79 -8.53 -4.23 -12.89
CA GLU A 79 -7.13 -4.42 -13.24
C GLU A 79 -6.31 -4.76 -11.99
N VAL A 80 -5.45 -5.76 -12.12
CA VAL A 80 -4.56 -6.26 -11.08
C VAL A 80 -3.13 -6.09 -11.54
N GLU A 81 -2.29 -5.58 -10.64
CA GLU A 81 -0.88 -5.36 -10.86
C GLU A 81 -0.05 -6.02 -9.77
N VAL A 82 1.07 -6.64 -10.15
CA VAL A 82 2.12 -7.06 -9.24
C VAL A 82 3.50 -6.93 -9.89
N ASP A 83 4.52 -6.58 -9.10
CA ASP A 83 5.91 -6.59 -9.55
C ASP A 83 6.46 -8.03 -9.53
N VAL A 84 7.07 -8.45 -10.63
CA VAL A 84 7.54 -9.81 -10.87
C VAL A 84 9.05 -9.81 -11.08
N VAL A 85 9.76 -10.61 -10.29
CA VAL A 85 11.20 -10.85 -10.49
C VAL A 85 11.41 -12.26 -11.00
N VAL A 86 12.14 -12.40 -12.10
CA VAL A 86 12.44 -13.69 -12.73
C VAL A 86 13.94 -13.96 -12.72
N ARG A 87 14.32 -15.12 -12.20
CA ARG A 87 15.69 -15.65 -12.21
C ARG A 87 15.69 -17.16 -12.40
N ASP A 88 16.41 -17.70 -13.37
CA ASP A 88 16.63 -19.15 -13.53
C ASP A 88 15.32 -19.98 -13.46
N ASN A 89 14.29 -19.54 -14.21
CA ASN A 89 12.92 -20.06 -14.19
C ASN A 89 12.13 -19.91 -12.88
N LYS A 90 12.74 -19.40 -11.80
CA LYS A 90 12.04 -19.06 -10.55
C LYS A 90 11.38 -17.70 -10.69
N VAL A 91 10.10 -17.65 -10.33
CA VAL A 91 9.31 -16.42 -10.24
C VAL A 91 9.20 -16.01 -8.78
N MET A 92 9.45 -14.74 -8.50
CA MET A 92 9.15 -14.12 -7.21
C MET A 92 8.19 -12.97 -7.45
N LEU A 93 7.15 -12.87 -6.64
CA LEU A 93 6.25 -11.71 -6.66
C LEU A 93 6.58 -10.80 -5.49
N ILE A 94 6.60 -9.50 -5.75
CA ILE A 94 6.93 -8.48 -4.77
C ILE A 94 5.79 -7.45 -4.73
N GLU A 95 5.29 -7.17 -3.54
CA GLU A 95 4.39 -6.04 -3.28
C GLU A 95 5.14 -4.99 -2.47
N ILE A 96 5.26 -3.79 -3.01
CA ILE A 96 5.85 -2.63 -2.31
C ILE A 96 4.69 -1.74 -1.88
N SER A 97 4.60 -1.43 -0.59
CA SER A 97 3.54 -0.57 -0.06
C SER A 97 4.01 0.24 1.14
N SER A 98 3.57 1.48 1.26
CA SER A 98 3.85 2.38 2.38
C SER A 98 3.17 1.96 3.68
N HIS A 99 2.11 1.14 3.60
CA HIS A 99 1.43 0.58 4.77
C HIS A 99 0.68 -0.70 4.41
N VAL A 100 0.85 -1.76 5.22
CA VAL A 100 0.24 -3.07 4.98
C VAL A 100 -0.70 -3.48 6.11
N ARG A 101 -1.95 -3.79 5.73
CA ARG A 101 -2.99 -4.41 6.58
C ARG A 101 -3.21 -5.87 6.23
N ALA A 102 -3.96 -6.60 7.07
CA ALA A 102 -4.29 -8.01 6.83
C ALA A 102 -5.08 -8.23 5.53
N SER A 103 -5.89 -7.25 5.11
CA SER A 103 -6.58 -7.26 3.82
C SER A 103 -5.61 -7.21 2.65
N ASP A 104 -4.53 -6.45 2.76
CA ASP A 104 -3.54 -6.27 1.69
C ASP A 104 -2.72 -7.54 1.50
N VAL A 105 -2.38 -8.22 2.59
CA VAL A 105 -1.77 -9.55 2.57
C VAL A 105 -2.68 -10.56 1.86
N SER A 106 -3.98 -10.53 2.17
CA SER A 106 -4.98 -11.38 1.52
C SER A 106 -5.20 -11.04 0.04
N HIS A 107 -5.13 -9.75 -0.33
CA HIS A 107 -5.16 -9.32 -1.73
C HIS A 107 -3.92 -9.82 -2.46
N PHE A 108 -2.74 -9.64 -1.90
CA PHE A 108 -1.48 -10.06 -2.51
C PHE A 108 -1.44 -11.58 -2.74
N LYS A 109 -1.95 -12.37 -1.80
CA LYS A 109 -2.12 -13.82 -1.99
C LYS A 109 -3.01 -14.14 -3.20
N ARG A 110 -4.15 -13.45 -3.34
CA ARG A 110 -5.07 -13.64 -4.46
C ARG A 110 -4.48 -13.13 -5.79
N LYS A 111 -3.68 -12.07 -5.77
CA LYS A 111 -2.90 -11.63 -6.94
C LYS A 111 -1.95 -12.74 -7.40
N ALA A 112 -1.28 -13.41 -6.47
CA ALA A 112 -0.37 -14.51 -6.79
C ALA A 112 -1.09 -15.72 -7.42
N GLU A 113 -2.27 -16.05 -6.91
CA GLU A 113 -3.11 -17.11 -7.48
C GLU A 113 -3.60 -16.76 -8.88
N LEU A 114 -4.01 -15.51 -9.10
CA LEU A 114 -4.41 -15.01 -10.42
C LEU A 114 -3.23 -15.04 -11.40
N TYR A 115 -2.03 -14.66 -10.96
CA TYR A 115 -0.81 -14.74 -11.75
C TYR A 115 -0.53 -16.19 -12.17
N GLU A 116 -0.57 -17.14 -11.23
CA GLU A 116 -0.35 -18.56 -11.50
C GLU A 116 -1.37 -19.11 -12.50
N GLU A 117 -2.66 -18.76 -12.35
CA GLU A 117 -3.72 -19.17 -13.27
C GLU A 117 -3.53 -18.60 -14.68
N LYS A 118 -3.22 -17.30 -14.82
CA LYS A 118 -3.10 -16.63 -16.12
C LYS A 118 -1.81 -16.96 -16.86
N THR A 119 -0.74 -17.30 -16.14
CA THR A 119 0.59 -17.52 -16.74
C THR A 119 1.03 -18.99 -16.75
N GLY A 120 0.40 -19.84 -15.94
CA GLY A 120 0.84 -21.22 -15.70
C GLY A 120 2.15 -21.31 -14.89
N ARG A 121 2.68 -20.19 -14.39
CA ARG A 121 3.95 -20.13 -13.65
C ARG A 121 3.66 -19.93 -12.17
N LYS A 122 4.02 -20.91 -11.35
CA LYS A 122 3.88 -20.83 -9.89
C LYS A 122 4.96 -19.93 -9.28
N PRO A 123 4.60 -18.87 -8.53
CA PRO A 123 5.55 -18.11 -7.76
C PRO A 123 6.26 -18.98 -6.72
N SER A 124 7.58 -18.93 -6.71
CA SER A 124 8.42 -19.63 -5.73
C SER A 124 8.49 -18.92 -4.39
N ARG A 125 8.31 -17.59 -4.38
CA ARG A 125 8.32 -16.73 -3.19
C ARG A 125 7.35 -15.58 -3.38
N LEU A 126 6.72 -15.17 -2.28
CA LEU A 126 5.88 -13.98 -2.18
C LEU A 126 6.50 -13.06 -1.14
N MET A 127 6.78 -11.82 -1.52
CA MET A 127 7.47 -10.85 -0.66
C MET A 127 6.67 -9.56 -0.56
N ILE A 128 6.54 -9.03 0.64
CA ILE A 128 6.01 -7.71 0.92
C ILE A 128 7.14 -6.84 1.45
N VAL A 129 7.32 -5.66 0.89
CA VAL A 129 8.29 -4.67 1.36
C VAL A 129 7.53 -3.42 1.79
N THR A 130 7.66 -3.04 3.07
CA THR A 130 6.88 -1.93 3.62
C THR A 130 7.55 -1.26 4.81
N PRO A 131 7.49 0.08 4.96
CA PRO A 131 7.98 0.75 6.16
C PRO A 131 7.06 0.56 7.37
N PHE A 132 5.81 0.11 7.19
CA PHE A 132 4.85 -0.05 8.27
C PHE A 132 3.84 -1.17 7.99
N ILE A 133 3.67 -2.07 8.96
CA ILE A 133 2.76 -3.20 8.88
C ILE A 133 1.99 -3.38 10.20
N GLU A 134 0.69 -3.66 10.10
CA GLU A 134 -0.15 -3.95 11.28
C GLU A 134 0.14 -5.36 11.85
N GLU A 135 -0.02 -5.55 13.16
CA GLU A 135 0.25 -6.84 13.82
C GLU A 135 -0.53 -8.02 13.20
N LYS A 136 -1.82 -7.81 12.92
CA LYS A 136 -2.66 -8.82 12.23
C LYS A 136 -2.16 -9.14 10.82
N ALA A 137 -1.53 -8.19 10.15
CA ALA A 137 -0.95 -8.43 8.84
C ALA A 137 0.32 -9.29 8.94
N VAL A 138 1.14 -9.08 9.98
CA VAL A 138 2.30 -9.95 10.27
C VAL A 138 1.85 -11.40 10.52
N GLU A 139 0.79 -11.60 11.32
CA GLU A 139 0.20 -12.93 11.55
C GLU A 139 -0.30 -13.54 10.24
N ALA A 140 -1.10 -12.81 9.46
CA ALA A 140 -1.62 -13.28 8.18
C ALA A 140 -0.50 -13.62 7.19
N SER A 141 0.59 -12.85 7.15
CA SER A 141 1.73 -13.11 6.28
C SER A 141 2.41 -14.45 6.62
N LYS A 142 2.57 -14.77 7.90
CA LYS A 142 3.12 -16.05 8.34
C LYS A 142 2.24 -17.22 7.91
N GLU A 143 0.93 -17.12 8.16
CA GLU A 143 -0.04 -18.17 7.81
C GLU A 143 -0.12 -18.40 6.29
N LEU A 144 0.02 -17.35 5.48
CA LEU A 144 -0.07 -17.43 4.01
C LEU A 144 1.28 -17.67 3.31
N GLY A 145 2.38 -17.82 4.06
CA GLY A 145 3.71 -18.06 3.51
C GLY A 145 4.27 -16.86 2.73
N ILE A 146 3.99 -15.65 3.19
CA ILE A 146 4.44 -14.40 2.60
C ILE A 146 5.56 -13.80 3.47
N GLU A 147 6.70 -13.54 2.85
CA GLU A 147 7.83 -12.92 3.54
C GLU A 147 7.62 -11.42 3.67
N VAL A 148 7.92 -10.85 4.84
CA VAL A 148 7.77 -9.40 5.08
C VAL A 148 9.13 -8.79 5.39
N TYR A 149 9.47 -7.74 4.65
CA TYR A 149 10.63 -6.89 4.88
C TYR A 149 10.14 -5.52 5.33
N THR A 150 10.37 -5.21 6.60
CA THR A 150 9.94 -3.94 7.21
C THR A 150 11.03 -3.33 8.08
N LYS A 151 10.78 -2.12 8.60
CA LYS A 151 11.72 -1.46 9.52
C LYS A 151 11.95 -2.36 10.74
N ILE A 152 13.22 -2.50 11.14
CA ILE A 152 13.63 -3.16 12.38
C ILE A 152 13.35 -2.22 13.55
#